data_AF-A0A3C0CRK1-F1
#
_entry.id   AF-A0A3C0CRK1-F1
#
_cell.length_a   1.000
_cell.length_b   1.000
_cell.length_c   1.000
_cell.angle_alpha   90.00
_cell.angle_beta   90.00
_cell.angle_gamma   90.00
#
_symmetry.space_group_name_H-M   'P 1'
#
loop_
_entity.id
_entity.type
_entity.pdbx_description
1 polymer ?
#
loop_
_entity_poly.entity_id
_entity_poly.type
_entity_poly.pdbx_seq_one_letter_code
_entity_poly.pdbx_strand_id
1 'polypeptide(L)'
;RSDYPNQINNVLCFPGLFRGLLDCSSKKVTEEMVVAAARAIASNVREDELCEDFIIPSVFNRDVAPSVASAVRSIAEKSGLARVIPSDLCNP
;
A
#
# COMPACT_ATOMS: atom_id res chain seq x y z
N ARG A 1 4.47 -7.77 22.07
CA ARG A 1 3.84 -6.55 22.60
C ARG A 1 3.34 -5.74 21.41
N SER A 2 2.11 -6.05 21.00
CA SER A 2 1.37 -5.45 19.87
C SER A 2 0.16 -4.64 20.37
N ASP A 3 0.22 -4.27 21.64
CA ASP A 3 -0.86 -3.78 22.49
C ASP A 3 -0.73 -2.28 22.81
N TYR A 4 0.29 -1.61 22.25
CA TYR A 4 0.40 -0.16 22.34
C TYR A 4 -0.37 0.51 21.19
N PRO A 5 -1.03 1.65 21.44
CA PRO A 5 -1.65 2.44 20.38
C PRO A 5 -0.61 2.87 19.36
N ASN A 6 -1.03 3.02 18.10
CA ASN A 6 -0.24 3.57 17.00
C ASN A 6 1.09 2.87 16.70
N GLN A 7 1.18 1.55 16.91
CA GLN A 7 2.39 0.82 16.53
C GLN A 7 2.59 0.76 15.01
N ILE A 8 3.67 1.39 14.55
CA ILE A 8 4.12 1.30 13.17
C ILE A 8 4.81 -0.04 12.94
N ASN A 9 4.35 -0.77 11.92
CA ASN A 9 4.95 -2.04 11.51
C ASN A 9 5.03 -2.12 9.97
N ASN A 10 6.13 -2.70 9.48
CA ASN A 10 6.34 -2.96 8.05
C ASN A 10 5.27 -3.85 7.42
N VAL A 11 4.54 -4.65 8.22
CA VAL A 11 3.37 -5.42 7.78
C VAL A 11 2.31 -4.55 7.11
N LEU A 12 2.19 -3.27 7.50
CA LEU A 12 1.27 -2.31 6.86
C LEU A 12 1.73 -1.89 5.46
N CYS A 13 3.02 -1.99 5.14
CA CYS A 13 3.59 -1.47 3.91
C CYS A 13 4.03 -2.58 2.95
N PHE A 14 4.88 -3.51 3.40
CA PHE A 14 5.60 -4.45 2.54
C PHE A 14 4.69 -5.34 1.69
N PRO A 15 3.63 -5.98 2.24
CA PRO A 15 2.77 -6.85 1.42
C PRO A 15 2.13 -6.10 0.25
N GLY A 16 1.58 -4.90 0.50
CA GLY A 16 0.96 -4.07 -0.53
C GLY A 16 1.97 -3.47 -1.50
N LEU A 17 3.09 -2.94 -0.99
CA LEU A 17 4.14 -2.35 -1.81
C LEU A 17 4.70 -3.38 -2.81
N PHE A 18 5.08 -4.56 -2.34
CA PHE A 18 5.59 -5.62 -3.20
C PHE A 18 4.53 -6.12 -4.18
N ARG A 19 3.28 -6.28 -3.74
CA ARG A 19 2.20 -6.68 -4.64
C ARG A 19 2.01 -5.68 -5.77
N GLY A 20 1.95 -4.39 -5.46
CA GLY A 20 1.82 -3.32 -6.46
C GLY A 20 2.99 -3.27 -7.46
N LEU A 21 4.22 -3.50 -6.99
CA LEU A 21 5.41 -3.60 -7.85
C LEU A 21 5.38 -4.83 -8.76
N LEU A 22 4.92 -5.98 -8.25
CA LEU A 22 4.78 -7.21 -9.03
C LEU A 22 3.68 -7.07 -10.10
N ASP A 23 2.53 -6.51 -9.74
CA ASP A 23 1.40 -6.30 -10.65
C ASP A 23 1.73 -5.37 -11.82
N CYS A 24 2.68 -4.45 -11.66
CA CYS A 24 3.14 -3.56 -12.73
C CYS A 24 4.52 -3.94 -13.31
N SER A 25 5.11 -5.05 -12.86
CA SER A 25 6.47 -5.48 -13.25
C SER A 25 7.53 -4.37 -13.13
N SER A 26 7.41 -3.49 -12.13
CA SER A 26 8.38 -2.42 -11.91
C SER A 26 9.71 -3.00 -11.43
N LYS A 27 10.82 -2.50 -11.99
CA LYS A 27 12.19 -2.86 -11.58
C LYS A 27 12.77 -1.92 -10.53
N LYS A 28 12.05 -0.87 -10.16
CA LYS A 28 12.52 0.17 -9.24
C LYS A 28 11.42 0.55 -8.28
N VAL A 29 11.82 0.94 -7.07
CA VAL A 29 10.96 1.65 -6.12
C VAL A 29 11.38 3.11 -6.15
N THR A 30 10.44 4.01 -6.42
CA THR A 30 10.69 5.45 -6.40
C THR A 30 10.12 6.09 -5.14
N GLU A 31 10.55 7.32 -4.85
CA GLU A 31 10.03 8.08 -3.72
C GLU A 31 8.53 8.34 -3.87
N GLU A 32 8.04 8.61 -5.08
CA GLU A 32 6.60 8.80 -5.33
C GLU A 32 5.79 7.54 -5.02
N MET A 33 6.33 6.34 -5.28
CA MET A 33 5.69 5.08 -4.92
C MET A 33 5.62 4.90 -3.40
N VAL A 34 6.68 5.27 -2.68
CA VAL A 34 6.73 5.22 -1.21
C VAL A 34 5.74 6.22 -0.60
N VAL A 35 5.69 7.45 -1.11
CA VAL A 35 4.72 8.47 -0.66
C VAL A 35 3.29 8.01 -0.95
N ALA A 36 3.05 7.37 -2.09
CA ALA A 36 1.73 6.82 -2.40
C ALA A 36 1.33 5.67 -1.48
N ALA A 37 2.26 4.77 -1.14
CA ALA A 37 2.04 3.73 -0.14
C ALA A 37 1.70 4.35 1.23
N ALA A 38 2.45 5.36 1.68
CA ALA A 38 2.19 6.04 2.95
C ALA A 38 0.80 6.70 2.99
N ARG A 39 0.41 7.38 1.91
CA ARG A 39 -0.93 7.98 1.78
C ARG A 39 -2.04 6.92 1.79
N ALA A 40 -1.82 5.78 1.13
CA ALA A 40 -2.77 4.67 1.12
C ALA A 40 -2.91 4.02 2.51
N ILE A 41 -1.83 3.91 3.29
CA ILE A 41 -1.91 3.44 4.69
C ILE A 41 -2.73 4.42 5.51
N ALA A 42 -2.43 5.73 5.41
CA ALA A 42 -3.13 6.76 6.18
C ALA A 42 -4.64 6.81 5.85
N SER A 43 -5.02 6.63 4.58
CA SER A 43 -6.43 6.64 4.17
C SER A 43 -7.24 5.43 4.66
N ASN A 44 -6.61 4.43 5.27
CA ASN A 44 -7.29 3.29 5.88
C ASN A 44 -7.70 3.55 7.34
N VAL A 45 -7.43 4.75 7.87
CA VAL A 45 -8.03 5.24 9.12
C VAL A 45 -9.22 6.11 8.75
N ARG A 46 -10.43 5.72 9.15
CA ARG A 46 -11.65 6.47 8.86
C ARG A 46 -11.73 7.69 9.77
N GLU A 47 -12.33 8.78 9.28
CA GLU A 47 -12.43 10.04 10.04
C GLU A 47 -13.18 9.88 11.38
N ASP A 48 -14.15 8.97 11.45
CA ASP A 48 -14.91 8.67 12.67
C ASP A 48 -14.17 7.76 13.67
N GLU A 49 -13.09 7.11 13.24
CA GLU A 49 -12.22 6.27 14.09
C GLU A 49 -10.95 7.01 14.50
N LEU A 50 -10.64 8.14 13.86
CA LEU A 50 -9.42 8.91 14.09
C LEU A 50 -9.44 9.56 15.48
N CYS A 51 -8.52 9.12 16.33
CA CYS A 51 -8.27 9.69 17.65
C CYS A 51 -6.79 9.59 18.02
N GLU A 52 -6.39 10.17 19.16
CA GLU A 52 -4.99 10.17 19.61
C GLU A 52 -4.38 8.77 19.70
N ASP A 53 -5.19 7.76 20.02
CA ASP A 53 -4.76 6.37 20.13
C ASP A 53 -4.89 5.56 18.82
N PHE A 54 -5.47 6.15 17.76
CA PHE A 54 -5.78 5.48 16.50
C PHE A 54 -5.49 6.36 15.27
N ILE A 55 -4.23 6.75 15.10
CA ILE A 55 -3.71 7.45 13.90
C ILE A 55 -3.03 6.50 12.90
N ILE A 56 -2.72 5.26 13.32
CA ILE A 56 -2.16 4.20 12.45
C ILE A 56 -3.18 3.06 12.39
N PRO A 57 -3.51 2.53 11.19
CA PRO A 57 -4.45 1.43 11.07
C PRO A 57 -3.88 0.16 11.74
N SER A 58 -4.79 -0.69 12.22
CA SER A 58 -4.42 -2.00 12.77
C SER A 58 -3.66 -2.84 11.73
N VAL A 59 -2.62 -3.57 12.17
CA VAL A 59 -1.89 -4.55 11.34
C VAL A 59 -2.78 -5.70 10.83
N PHE A 60 -3.97 -5.86 11.41
CA PHE A 60 -4.97 -6.84 10.99
C PHE A 60 -6.03 -6.26 10.03
N ASN A 61 -5.97 -4.96 9.72
CA ASN A 61 -6.83 -4.35 8.72
C ASN A 61 -6.49 -4.96 7.33
N ARG A 62 -7.44 -5.71 6.78
CA ARG A 62 -7.28 -6.47 5.53
C ARG A 62 -7.28 -5.58 4.29
N ASP A 63 -7.75 -4.33 4.41
CA ASP A 63 -7.88 -3.39 3.31
C ASP A 63 -6.58 -2.60 3.05
N VAL A 64 -5.67 -2.58 4.02
CA VAL A 64 -4.39 -1.86 3.92
C VAL A 64 -3.55 -2.38 2.75
N ALA A 65 -3.29 -3.70 2.71
CA ALA A 65 -2.41 -4.26 1.69
C ALA A 65 -2.95 -4.10 0.25
N PRO A 66 -4.25 -4.39 -0.04
CA PRO A 66 -4.85 -4.11 -1.35
C PRO A 66 -4.82 -2.61 -1.73
N SER A 67 -5.11 -1.72 -0.77
CA SER A 67 -5.09 -0.27 -1.00
C SER A 67 -3.69 0.22 -1.38
N VAL A 68 -2.66 -0.20 -0.63
CA VAL A 68 -1.26 0.13 -0.92
C VAL A 68 -0.84 -0.42 -2.28
N ALA A 69 -1.20 -1.66 -2.61
CA ALA A 69 -0.86 -2.26 -3.90
C ALA A 69 -1.44 -1.47 -5.08
N SER A 70 -2.71 -1.09 -4.98
CA SER A 70 -3.40 -0.28 -6.00
C SER A 70 -2.77 1.10 -6.17
N ALA A 71 -2.42 1.77 -5.07
CA ALA A 71 -1.78 3.08 -5.09
C ALA A 71 -0.39 3.04 -5.73
N VAL A 72 0.43 2.05 -5.35
CA VAL A 72 1.78 1.85 -5.91
C VAL A 72 1.71 1.54 -7.40
N ARG A 73 0.83 0.62 -7.80
CA ARG A 73 0.59 0.28 -9.21
C ARG A 73 0.21 1.51 -10.03
N SER A 74 -0.73 2.31 -9.51
CA SER A 74 -1.21 3.52 -10.18
C SER A 74 -0.09 4.55 -10.42
N ILE A 75 0.82 4.73 -9.45
CA ILE A 75 1.96 5.63 -9.60
C ILE A 75 3.03 5.05 -10.52
N ALA A 76 3.27 3.74 -10.47
CA ALA A 76 4.16 3.06 -11.40
C ALA A 76 3.72 3.24 -12.86
N GLU A 77 2.41 3.14 -13.13
CA GLU A 77 1.84 3.36 -14.46
C GLU A 77 1.99 4.81 -14.92
N LYS A 78 1.65 5.78 -14.06
CA LYS A 78 1.76 7.21 -14.37
C LYS A 78 3.20 7.67 -14.60
N SER A 79 4.17 7.04 -13.93
CA SER A 79 5.60 7.36 -14.08
C SER A 79 6.26 6.65 -15.27
N GLY A 80 5.52 5.80 -16.01
CA GLY A 80 6.08 5.00 -17.11
C GLY A 80 7.04 3.90 -16.66
N LEU A 81 7.07 3.58 -15.36
CA LEU A 81 7.88 2.51 -14.78
C LEU A 81 7.16 1.15 -14.78
N ALA A 82 5.85 1.15 -15.04
CA ALA A 82 5.08 -0.06 -15.26
C ALA A 82 5.38 -0.67 -16.63
N ARG A 83 5.73 -1.96 -16.63
CA ARG A 83 5.58 -2.80 -17.82
C ARG A 83 4.22 -3.46 -17.67
N VAL A 84 3.19 -2.86 -18.28
CA VAL A 84 1.82 -3.38 -18.23
C VAL A 84 1.83 -4.82 -18.74
N ILE A 85 1.61 -5.77 -17.84
CA ILE A 85 1.27 -7.14 -18.24
C ILE A 85 -0.19 -7.04 -18.74
N PRO A 86 -0.49 -7.50 -19.97
CA PRO A 86 -1.86 -7.56 -20.47
C PRO A 86 -2.78 -8.23 -19.43
N SER A 87 -3.93 -7.63 -19.15
CA SER A 87 -4.88 -8.03 -18.09
C SER A 87 -5.35 -9.48 -18.22
N ASP A 88 -5.27 -10.03 -19.42
CA ASP A 88 -5.53 -11.40 -19.85
C ASP A 88 -4.52 -12.44 -19.33
N LEU A 89 -3.39 -12.03 -18.75
CA LEU A 89 -2.42 -12.93 -18.10
C LEU A 89 -2.50 -12.93 -16.57
N CYS A 90 -3.34 -12.10 -15.97
CA CYS A 90 -3.41 -11.91 -14.52
C CYS A 90 -4.43 -12.81 -13.80
N ASN A 91 -5.11 -13.71 -14.51
CA ASN A 91 -6.08 -14.64 -13.92
C ASN A 91 -5.84 -16.08 -14.45
N PRO A 92 -5.16 -16.95 -13.70
CA PRO A 92 -5.09 -18.38 -14.03
C PRO A 92 -6.41 -19.11 -13.77
#